data_AF-A0A1B3ND93-F1
#
_entry.id   AF-A0A1B3ND93-F1
#
_cell.length_a   1.000
_cell.length_b   1.000
_cell.length_c   1.000
_cell.angle_alpha   90.00
_cell.angle_beta   90.00
_cell.angle_gamma   90.00
#
_symmetry.space_group_name_H-M   'P 1'
#
loop_
_entity.id
_entity.type
_entity.pdbx_description
1 polymer ?
#
loop_
_entity_poly.entity_id
_entity_poly.type
_entity_poly.pdbx_seq_one_letter_code
_entity_poly.pdbx_strand_id
1 'polypeptide(L)'
;MAIHYCVRVYPNGEAKFTIRDEPGLANWLDYNRKARPGNTLFVDGVLAGPRDIGGLSSHEIEHVSEIIGRELAEGVHDLSRAQETGPQVERYGGITDRWNGYPPENSRSSFKLRNLTPPAGPLGSAP
;
A
#
# COMPACT_ATOMS: atom_id res chain seq x y z
N MET A 1 14.65 -6.59 14.67
CA MET A 1 13.25 -6.75 14.20
C MET A 1 13.22 -6.38 12.73
N ALA A 2 12.50 -7.13 11.90
CA ALA A 2 12.36 -6.78 10.49
C ALA A 2 11.50 -5.51 10.37
N ILE A 3 11.92 -4.60 9.48
CA ILE A 3 11.19 -3.38 9.12
C ILE A 3 10.72 -3.54 7.68
N HIS A 4 9.46 -3.23 7.45
CA HIS A 4 8.76 -3.44 6.18
C HIS A 4 8.23 -2.14 5.62
N TYR A 5 8.37 -1.98 4.31
CA TYR A 5 7.76 -0.91 3.54
C TYR A 5 6.39 -1.36 3.04
N CYS A 6 5.34 -0.79 3.62
CA CYS A 6 3.96 -1.18 3.35
C CYS A 6 3.28 -0.11 2.49
N VAL A 7 2.65 -0.52 1.39
CA VAL A 7 1.91 0.40 0.51
C VAL A 7 0.48 -0.07 0.35
N ARG A 8 -0.45 0.87 0.50
CA ARG A 8 -1.86 0.67 0.23
C ARG A 8 -2.27 1.49 -0.96
N VAL A 9 -2.88 0.84 -1.93
CA VAL A 9 -3.45 1.46 -3.12
C VAL A 9 -4.97 1.44 -3.02
N TYR A 10 -5.58 2.61 -3.16
CA TYR A 10 -7.02 2.81 -3.14
C TYR A 10 -7.65 2.48 -4.51
N PRO A 11 -8.98 2.21 -4.59
CA PRO A 11 -9.66 1.98 -5.87
C PRO A 11 -9.51 3.10 -6.91
N ASN A 12 -9.30 4.34 -6.44
CA ASN A 12 -9.06 5.50 -7.30
C ASN A 12 -7.62 5.57 -7.84
N GLY A 13 -6.76 4.61 -7.49
CA GLY A 13 -5.35 4.52 -7.87
C GLY A 13 -4.41 5.38 -7.04
N GLU A 14 -4.89 6.11 -6.03
CA GLU A 14 -4.00 6.79 -5.08
C GLU A 14 -3.30 5.77 -4.20
N ALA A 15 -2.06 6.07 -3.81
CA ALA A 15 -1.28 5.21 -2.92
C ALA A 15 -0.80 5.97 -1.68
N LYS A 16 -0.81 5.28 -0.54
CA LYS A 16 -0.20 5.74 0.71
C LYS A 16 0.74 4.68 1.24
N PHE A 17 1.89 5.10 1.72
CA PHE A 17 2.90 4.22 2.30
C PHE A 17 2.99 4.36 3.82
N THR A 18 3.58 3.36 4.46
CA THR A 18 3.97 3.37 5.87
C THR A 18 5.11 2.38 6.12
N ILE A 19 5.89 2.60 7.17
CA ILE A 19 7.04 1.75 7.54
C ILE A 19 6.74 1.10 8.89
N ARG A 20 6.79 -0.24 8.94
CA ARG A 20 6.29 -1.03 10.07
C ARG A 20 7.30 -2.05 10.54
N ASP A 21 7.32 -2.29 11.84
CA ASP A 21 7.89 -3.51 12.39
C ASP A 21 6.91 -4.69 12.20
N GLU A 22 7.35 -5.89 12.58
CA GLU A 22 6.58 -7.12 12.41
C GLU A 22 5.20 -7.10 13.13
N PRO A 23 5.07 -6.66 14.40
CA PRO A 23 3.76 -6.49 15.04
C PRO A 23 2.90 -5.44 14.34
N GLY A 24 3.50 -4.32 13.92
CA GLY A 24 2.81 -3.26 13.19
C GLY A 24 2.29 -3.72 11.84
N LEU A 25 3.04 -4.55 11.10
CA LEU A 25 2.63 -5.14 9.84
C LEU A 25 1.41 -6.06 10.01
N ALA A 26 1.42 -6.93 11.02
CA ALA A 26 0.30 -7.83 11.28
C ALA A 26 -1.00 -7.07 11.56
N ASN A 27 -0.92 -6.04 12.42
CA ASN A 27 -2.06 -5.16 12.69
C ASN A 27 -2.47 -4.41 11.41
N TRP A 28 -1.50 -3.87 10.66
CA TRP A 28 -1.71 -3.18 9.38
C TRP A 28 -2.56 -3.99 8.41
N LEU A 29 -2.22 -5.25 8.19
CA LEU A 29 -2.95 -6.15 7.30
C LEU A 29 -4.37 -6.44 7.82
N ASP A 30 -4.52 -6.73 9.11
CA ASP A 30 -5.82 -7.08 9.70
C ASP A 30 -6.85 -5.94 9.60
N TYR A 31 -6.44 -4.72 9.96
CA TYR A 31 -7.28 -3.52 9.79
C TYR A 31 -7.68 -3.30 8.33
N ASN A 32 -6.73 -3.38 7.39
CA ASN A 32 -7.06 -3.08 5.99
C ASN A 32 -8.05 -4.10 5.44
N ARG A 33 -7.91 -5.38 5.79
CA ARG A 33 -8.85 -6.43 5.39
C ARG A 33 -10.24 -6.23 6.01
N LYS A 34 -10.32 -5.78 7.28
CA LYS A 34 -11.60 -5.61 7.99
C LYS A 34 -12.29 -4.29 7.69
N ALA A 35 -11.58 -3.18 7.84
CA ALA A 35 -12.14 -1.82 7.76
C ALA A 35 -12.06 -1.22 6.35
N ARG A 36 -11.17 -1.73 5.48
CA ARG A 36 -10.87 -1.15 4.16
C ARG A 36 -10.71 -2.21 3.05
N PRO A 37 -11.64 -3.18 2.89
CA PRO A 37 -11.45 -4.36 2.03
C PRO A 37 -11.27 -4.07 0.53
N GLY A 38 -11.61 -2.86 0.07
CA GLY A 38 -11.46 -2.46 -1.34
C GLY A 38 -10.06 -1.96 -1.73
N ASN A 39 -9.04 -2.10 -0.88
CA ASN A 39 -7.71 -1.60 -1.19
C ASN A 39 -6.75 -2.73 -1.58
N THR A 40 -5.81 -2.44 -2.48
CA THR A 40 -4.71 -3.36 -2.80
C THR A 40 -3.52 -3.11 -1.88
N LEU A 41 -2.95 -4.17 -1.30
CA LEU A 41 -1.88 -4.06 -0.30
C LEU A 41 -0.58 -4.66 -0.82
N PHE A 42 0.52 -3.95 -0.62
CA PHE A 42 1.87 -4.37 -0.95
C PHE A 42 2.78 -4.29 0.27
N VAL A 43 3.73 -5.21 0.36
CA VAL A 43 4.78 -5.28 1.38
C VAL A 43 6.10 -5.51 0.66
N ASP A 44 7.06 -4.61 0.82
CA ASP A 44 8.39 -4.68 0.22
C ASP A 44 8.38 -4.91 -1.29
N GLY A 45 7.40 -4.31 -1.97
CA GLY A 45 7.23 -4.41 -3.43
C GLY A 45 6.51 -5.67 -3.90
N VAL A 46 6.01 -6.49 -2.99
CA VAL A 46 5.24 -7.71 -3.31
C VAL A 46 3.81 -7.55 -2.84
N LEU A 47 2.85 -8.06 -3.62
CA LEU A 47 1.46 -8.14 -3.19
C LEU A 47 1.35 -8.91 -1.86
N ALA A 48 0.70 -8.33 -0.86
CA ALA A 48 0.62 -8.90 0.49
C ALA A 48 -0.11 -10.26 0.54
N GLY A 49 -1.00 -10.50 -0.42
CA GLY A 49 -1.65 -11.79 -0.61
C GLY A 49 -2.76 -11.76 -1.66
N PRO A 50 -3.26 -12.93 -2.11
CA PRO A 50 -4.30 -13.02 -3.13
C PRO A 50 -5.63 -12.36 -2.74
N ARG A 51 -5.91 -12.24 -1.43
CA ARG A 51 -7.11 -11.58 -0.89
C ARG A 51 -6.98 -10.06 -0.82
N ASP A 52 -5.79 -9.54 -1.06
CA ASP A 52 -5.45 -8.13 -0.92
C ASP A 52 -5.37 -7.45 -2.29
N ILE A 53 -6.15 -7.94 -3.28
CA ILE A 53 -6.32 -7.34 -4.61
C ILE A 53 -7.63 -6.54 -4.58
N GLY A 54 -7.56 -5.29 -4.16
CA GLY A 54 -8.71 -4.38 -4.01
C GLY A 54 -9.29 -3.83 -5.33
N GLY A 55 -9.00 -4.46 -6.47
CA GLY A 55 -9.53 -4.07 -7.78
C GLY A 55 -8.50 -3.52 -8.78
N LEU A 56 -7.20 -3.68 -8.52
CA LEU A 56 -6.18 -3.45 -9.55
C LEU A 56 -6.11 -4.64 -10.52
N SER A 57 -5.83 -4.34 -11.79
CA SER A 57 -5.49 -5.34 -12.81
C SER A 57 -4.08 -5.91 -12.60
N SER A 58 -3.77 -7.05 -13.23
CA SER A 58 -2.43 -7.66 -13.14
C SER A 58 -1.32 -6.69 -13.58
N HIS A 59 -1.55 -5.95 -14.66
CA HIS A 59 -0.60 -4.94 -15.14
C HIS A 59 -0.38 -3.80 -14.12
N GLU A 60 -1.44 -3.32 -13.47
CA GLU A 60 -1.30 -2.32 -12.41
C GLU A 60 -0.57 -2.86 -11.18
N ILE A 61 -0.77 -4.14 -10.83
CA ILE A 61 -0.06 -4.79 -9.73
C ILE A 61 1.43 -4.90 -10.03
N GLU A 62 1.79 -5.34 -11.24
CA GLU A 62 3.18 -5.40 -11.72
C GLU A 62 3.82 -4.00 -11.67
N HIS A 63 3.12 -3.00 -12.20
CA HIS A 63 3.61 -1.62 -12.22
C HIS A 63 3.83 -1.03 -10.82
N VAL A 64 2.92 -1.28 -9.86
CA VAL A 64 3.12 -0.86 -8.47
C VAL A 64 4.32 -1.56 -7.84
N SER A 65 4.48 -2.85 -8.09
CA SER A 65 5.63 -3.64 -7.60
C SER A 65 6.96 -3.05 -8.10
N GLU A 66 7.03 -2.67 -9.38
CA GLU A 66 8.20 -2.01 -9.98
C GLU A 66 8.51 -0.65 -9.35
N ILE A 67 7.49 0.19 -9.15
CA ILE A 67 7.66 1.51 -8.49
C ILE A 67 8.25 1.32 -7.10
N ILE A 68 7.67 0.44 -6.31
CA ILE A 68 8.12 0.18 -4.94
C ILE A 68 9.54 -0.38 -4.94
N GLY A 69 9.84 -1.35 -5.81
CA GLY A 69 11.18 -1.94 -5.92
C GLY A 69 12.24 -0.89 -6.25
N ARG A 70 11.93 0.06 -7.14
CA ARG A 70 12.81 1.19 -7.45
C ARG A 70 13.00 2.12 -6.24
N GLU A 71 11.93 2.53 -5.56
CA GLU A 71 12.02 3.39 -4.36
C GLU A 71 12.88 2.76 -3.26
N LEU A 72 12.78 1.44 -3.07
CA LEU A 72 13.59 0.68 -2.12
C LEU A 72 15.07 0.65 -2.53
N ALA A 73 15.35 0.38 -3.81
CA ALA A 73 16.73 0.33 -4.34
C ALA A 73 17.42 1.70 -4.30
N GLU A 74 16.67 2.77 -4.53
CA GLU A 74 17.15 4.16 -4.48
C GLU A 74 17.28 4.69 -3.04
N GLY A 75 16.79 3.96 -2.03
CA GLY A 75 16.84 4.40 -0.64
C GLY A 75 15.99 5.64 -0.37
N VAL A 76 14.88 5.80 -1.10
CA VAL A 76 13.96 6.96 -0.97
C VAL A 76 13.39 7.07 0.45
N HIS A 77 13.22 5.93 1.13
CA HIS A 77 12.59 5.82 2.44
C HIS A 77 13.57 5.37 3.52
N ASP A 78 13.50 5.99 4.70
CA ASP A 78 14.28 5.60 5.88
C ASP A 78 13.71 4.33 6.53
N LEU A 79 14.25 3.16 6.19
CA LEU A 79 13.85 1.87 6.76
C LEU A 79 14.60 1.52 8.06
N SER A 80 15.37 2.44 8.65
CA SER A 80 16.10 2.18 9.90
C SER A 80 15.18 2.07 11.13
N ARG A 81 13.96 2.60 11.03
CA ARG A 81 12.98 2.65 12.12
C ARG A 81 11.56 2.54 11.61
N ALA A 82 10.71 1.87 12.39
CA ALA A 82 9.27 1.92 12.19
C ALA A 82 8.74 3.34 12.45
N GLN A 83 7.70 3.72 11.73
CA GLN A 83 6.98 4.96 12.02
C GLN A 83 6.23 4.84 13.35
N GLU A 84 6.26 5.91 14.14
CA GLU A 84 5.48 5.97 15.38
C GLU A 84 3.99 5.80 15.11
N THR A 85 3.28 5.23 16.09
CA THR A 85 1.87 4.89 15.95
C THR A 85 1.08 5.37 17.16
N GLY A 86 -0.19 5.71 16.94
CA GLY A 86 -1.12 6.06 18.00
C GLY A 86 -2.36 5.16 18.01
N PRO A 87 -3.22 5.34 19.01
CA PRO A 87 -4.54 4.72 19.03
C PRO A 87 -5.46 5.40 18.01
N GLN A 88 -6.20 4.60 17.26
CA GLN A 88 -7.20 5.05 16.30
C GLN A 88 -8.56 4.39 16.57
N VAL A 89 -9.63 5.16 16.38
CA VAL A 89 -11.01 4.67 16.54
C VAL A 89 -11.71 4.77 15.20
N GLU A 90 -12.25 3.65 14.73
CA GLU A 90 -12.88 3.57 13.41
C GLU A 90 -14.29 3.03 13.54
N ARG A 91 -15.21 3.63 12.77
CA ARG A 91 -16.61 3.21 12.71
C ARG A 91 -16.88 2.57 11.37
N TYR A 92 -17.29 1.31 11.39
CA TYR A 92 -17.68 0.58 10.18
C TYR A 92 -18.84 -0.35 10.50
N GLY A 93 -19.87 -0.36 9.65
CA GLY A 93 -21.03 -1.25 9.80
C GLY A 93 -21.78 -1.14 11.14
N GLY A 94 -21.76 0.05 11.78
CA GLY A 94 -22.39 0.26 13.10
C GLY A 94 -21.54 -0.17 14.30
N ILE A 95 -20.38 -0.78 14.08
CA ILE A 95 -19.43 -1.19 15.12
C ILE A 95 -18.35 -0.13 15.26
N THR A 96 -17.89 0.11 16.50
CA THR A 96 -16.74 0.96 16.80
C THR A 96 -15.60 0.08 17.26
N ASP A 97 -14.50 0.07 16.52
CA ASP A 97 -13.32 -0.71 16.86
C ASP A 97 -12.13 0.22 17.18
N ARG A 98 -11.19 -0.28 17.98
CA ARG A 98 -10.00 0.45 18.40
C ARG A 98 -8.77 -0.29 17.92
N TRP A 99 -7.95 0.42 17.15
CA TRP A 99 -6.71 -0.12 16.59
C TRP A 99 -5.54 0.62 17.19
N ASN A 100 -4.59 -0.11 17.77
CA ASN A 100 -3.33 0.46 18.21
C ASN A 100 -2.28 0.13 17.16
N GLY A 101 -1.67 1.16 16.56
CA GLY A 101 -0.74 0.92 15.46
C GLY A 101 -0.93 1.80 14.23
N TYR A 102 -1.66 2.93 14.27
CA TYR A 102 -1.73 3.82 13.12
C TYR A 102 -1.43 5.25 13.54
N PRO A 103 -0.41 5.92 12.95
CA PRO A 103 -0.32 7.36 13.10
C PRO A 103 -1.54 8.03 12.46
N PRO A 104 -1.89 9.26 12.86
CA PRO A 104 -2.81 10.10 12.10
C PRO A 104 -2.37 10.19 10.63
N GLU A 105 -3.30 10.52 9.74
CA GLU A 105 -3.24 10.45 8.26
C GLU A 105 -2.09 11.21 7.56
N ASN A 106 -1.05 11.60 8.31
CA ASN A 106 0.21 12.20 7.92
C ASN A 106 1.06 11.28 7.01
N SER A 107 0.63 10.05 6.75
CA SER A 107 1.16 9.22 5.65
C SER A 107 0.88 9.96 4.34
N ARG A 108 1.82 10.83 3.96
CA ARG A 108 1.77 11.63 2.75
C ARG A 108 1.57 10.69 1.55
N SER A 109 0.69 11.06 0.64
CA SER A 109 0.47 10.32 -0.62
C SER A 109 1.81 10.03 -1.29
N SER A 110 2.12 8.77 -1.58
CA SER A 110 3.36 8.38 -2.26
C SER A 110 3.27 8.71 -3.75
N PHE A 111 2.20 8.26 -4.41
CA PHE A 111 1.98 8.44 -5.84
C PHE A 111 0.50 8.18 -6.22
N LYS A 112 0.15 8.45 -7.48
CA LYS A 112 -1.17 8.14 -8.05
C LYS A 112 -1.01 7.38 -9.37
N LEU A 113 -1.58 6.19 -9.46
CA LEU A 113 -1.52 5.34 -10.64
C LEU A 113 -2.18 5.96 -11.87
N ARG A 114 -3.32 6.64 -11.70
CA ARG A 114 -4.11 7.21 -12.81
C ARG A 114 -3.49 8.44 -13.50
N ASN A 115 -2.28 8.85 -13.11
CA ASN A 115 -1.50 9.91 -13.78
C ASN A 115 -0.21 9.39 -14.44
N LEU A 116 0.03 8.08 -14.41
CA LEU A 116 1.17 7.48 -15.10
C LEU A 116 0.64 6.91 -16.42
N THR A 117 0.93 7.62 -17.51
CA THR A 117 0.70 7.15 -18.88
C THR A 117 1.13 5.69 -18.97
N PRO A 118 0.29 4.75 -19.46
CA PRO A 118 0.78 3.40 -19.73
C PRO A 118 2.04 3.51 -20.60
N PRO A 119 3.06 2.66 -20.41
CA PRO A 119 4.17 2.62 -21.34
C PRO A 119 3.56 2.49 -22.74
N ALA A 120 3.98 3.38 -23.65
CA ALA A 120 3.51 3.33 -25.02
C ALA A 120 3.74 1.90 -25.53
N GLY A 121 2.64 1.15 -25.66
CA GLY A 121 2.69 -0.19 -26.23
C GLY A 121 3.35 -0.11 -27.61
N PRO A 122 4.00 -1.19 -28.06
CA PRO A 122 4.70 -1.16 -29.35
C PRO A 122 3.73 -0.72 -30.44
N LEU A 123 4.07 0.37 -31.12
CA LEU A 123 3.46 0.74 -32.39
C LEU A 123 3.79 -0.37 -33.40
N GLY A 124 2.86 -1.27 -33.63
CA GLY A 124 2.99 -2.29 -34.68
C GLY A 124 1.91 -3.35 -34.55
N SER A 125 1.10 -3.68 -35.54
CA SER A 125 1.05 -3.23 -36.94
C SER A 125 -0.38 -3.44 -37.40
N ALA A 126 -1.02 -2.42 -37.98
CA ALA A 126 -2.24 -2.65 -38.76
C ALA A 126 -1.83 -3.24 -40.13
N PRO A 127 -2.61 -4.19 -40.67
CA PRO A 127 -2.33 -4.85 -41.95
C PRO A 127 -2.35 -3.90 -43.15
#